data_AF-A0AAV8Y0T3-F1
#
_entry.id   AF-A0AAV8Y0T3-F1
#
_cell.length_a   1.000
_cell.length_b   1.000
_cell.length_c   1.000
_cell.angle_alpha   90.00
_cell.angle_beta   90.00
_cell.angle_gamma   90.00
#
_symmetry.space_group_name_H-M   'P 1'
#
loop_
_entity.id
_entity.type
_entity.pdbx_description
1 polymer ?
#
loop_
_entity_poly.entity_id
_entity_poly.type
_entity_poly.pdbx_seq_one_letter_code
_entity_poly.pdbx_strand_id
1 'polypeptide(L)'
;MSSRDKSFQDRLKDIFKRNKGNTGNFPSRGEFVLSEDLLRDLSRDSPVTTRIKILRDLSDKVAVSKLENKNYGVWWKTYLEKKILQKPVTWHLLFLQCLLKGQSDKLKVMRAQFFRFIKHHDHPEDVGQRLDLLNTLTSNGKDILYFEEEVGPFLLNWLPDISKAGKIEEYLSMIDNVVKFNAAYLDDEVITGFIQHICVLCCSTSNYKTVMSCLQIMATVVAYSNMSPDSLPKFIGALCRTVNVEAYCMHSWKIMKNLLGTHMGHSALYTMCRILQEPALRSDTDLLRGAVFYIHMSLWTSMPLSNLHCPPSSVLPSFLQAIKCNQAAVAYEVILGLRHLVNRYGLELQDPAWSVLLQIISYIVREIDIASNQIPNKLIVAPLHETLNTIESLLEVGSYNGSVKQLFDVIEECSTDRPENSILRLILYLSHSIVPTEHLWLTNLYNLLQKYFKLELRTNIRLKVLDILAKRY
;
A
#
# COMPACT_ATOMS: atom_id res chain seq x y z
N MET A 1 -4.19 64.45 22.18
CA MET A 1 -3.73 63.22 21.49
C MET A 1 -4.30 62.01 22.23
N SER A 2 -5.25 61.30 21.63
CA SER A 2 -5.67 59.95 22.04
C SER A 2 -6.47 59.34 20.88
N SER A 3 -5.79 58.57 20.03
CA SER A 3 -6.41 57.80 18.97
C SER A 3 -7.02 56.54 19.58
N ARG A 4 -8.34 56.52 19.79
CA ARG A 4 -9.08 55.29 20.10
C ARG A 4 -9.04 54.38 18.88
N ASP A 5 -8.28 53.30 18.98
CA ASP A 5 -8.27 52.23 17.99
C ASP A 5 -9.66 51.59 17.87
N LYS A 6 -10.23 51.61 16.66
CA LYS A 6 -11.50 50.95 16.35
C LYS A 6 -11.38 49.43 16.47
N SER A 7 -12.33 48.81 17.16
CA SER A 7 -12.47 47.37 17.36
C SER A 7 -12.55 46.61 16.03
N PHE A 8 -12.03 45.37 16.04
CA PHE A 8 -11.99 44.45 14.90
C PHE A 8 -13.37 44.21 14.26
N GLN A 9 -14.44 44.25 15.05
CA GLN A 9 -15.81 44.13 14.56
C GLN A 9 -16.26 45.34 13.72
N ASP A 10 -15.76 46.55 14.01
CA ASP A 10 -16.07 47.74 13.22
C ASP A 10 -15.30 47.74 11.90
N ARG A 11 -14.06 47.22 11.89
CA ARG A 11 -13.29 47.00 10.65
C ARG A 11 -13.97 45.95 9.75
N LEU A 12 -14.54 44.89 10.33
CA LEU A 12 -15.33 43.90 9.59
C LEU A 12 -16.63 44.49 9.01
N LYS A 13 -17.35 45.31 9.76
CA LYS A 13 -18.56 46.00 9.27
C LYS A 13 -18.25 46.97 8.12
N ASP A 14 -17.11 47.66 8.17
CA ASP A 14 -16.68 48.56 7.10
C ASP A 14 -16.26 47.79 5.84
N ILE A 15 -15.66 46.59 5.98
CA ILE A 15 -15.36 45.70 4.84
C ILE A 15 -16.64 45.15 4.20
N PHE A 16 -17.62 44.73 5.01
CA PHE A 16 -18.93 44.26 4.51
C PHE A 16 -19.81 45.38 3.93
N LYS A 17 -19.66 46.63 4.38
CA LYS A 17 -20.32 47.80 3.77
C LYS A 17 -19.64 48.24 2.48
N ARG A 18 -18.31 48.17 2.37
CA ARG A 18 -17.59 48.47 1.11
C ARG A 18 -17.92 47.48 -0.02
N ASN A 19 -18.28 46.23 0.31
CA ASN A 19 -18.75 45.23 -0.66
C ASN A 19 -20.24 45.32 -1.02
N LYS A 20 -21.01 46.25 -0.44
CA LYS A 20 -22.40 46.51 -0.85
C LYS A 20 -22.55 47.55 -1.96
N GLY A 21 -21.45 48.11 -2.46
CA GLY A 21 -21.43 49.12 -3.53
C GLY A 21 -21.14 48.60 -4.93
N ASN A 22 -20.89 47.30 -5.12
CA ASN A 22 -20.62 46.71 -6.43
C ASN A 22 -21.40 45.39 -6.60
N THR A 23 -22.74 45.49 -6.62
CA THR A 23 -23.56 44.53 -7.35
C THR A 23 -23.37 44.79 -8.85
N GLY A 24 -22.16 44.53 -9.33
CA GLY A 24 -21.97 44.24 -10.74
C GLY A 24 -22.79 42.99 -11.03
N ASN A 25 -23.73 43.10 -11.95
CA ASN A 25 -24.38 41.96 -12.59
C ASN A 25 -23.32 40.87 -12.82
N PHE A 26 -23.37 39.78 -12.05
CA PHE A 26 -23.04 38.51 -12.66
C PHE A 26 -23.97 38.41 -13.87
N PRO A 27 -23.47 38.16 -15.09
CA PRO A 27 -24.37 38.00 -16.22
C PRO A 27 -25.28 36.83 -15.85
N SER A 28 -26.56 37.11 -15.57
CA SER A 28 -27.58 36.09 -15.49
C SER A 28 -27.46 35.30 -16.77
N ARG A 29 -27.01 34.04 -16.69
CA ARG A 29 -26.95 33.16 -17.85
C ARG A 29 -28.33 33.19 -18.50
N GLY A 30 -28.43 33.76 -19.70
CA GLY A 30 -29.71 33.95 -20.37
C GLY A 30 -30.50 32.64 -20.41
N GLU A 31 -31.79 32.69 -20.08
CA GLU A 31 -32.64 31.53 -20.20
C GLU A 31 -32.92 31.25 -21.68
N PHE A 32 -32.70 30.00 -22.10
CA PHE A 32 -32.92 29.55 -23.46
C PHE A 32 -34.18 28.67 -23.51
N VAL A 33 -35.10 29.04 -24.40
CA VAL A 33 -36.34 28.30 -24.66
C VAL A 33 -36.14 27.42 -25.88
N LEU A 34 -36.50 26.15 -25.75
CA LEU A 34 -36.54 25.21 -26.88
C LEU A 34 -37.83 25.45 -27.67
N SER A 35 -37.71 26.04 -28.87
CA SER A 35 -38.85 26.23 -29.77
C SER A 35 -39.44 24.89 -30.22
N GLU A 36 -40.76 24.83 -30.45
CA GLU A 36 -41.45 23.63 -30.93
C GLU A 36 -40.93 23.15 -32.29
N ASP A 37 -40.54 24.07 -33.18
CA ASP A 37 -39.90 23.73 -34.46
C ASP A 37 -38.58 22.97 -34.26
N LEU A 38 -37.79 23.39 -33.28
CA LEU A 38 -36.50 22.75 -32.99
C LEU A 38 -36.69 21.38 -32.33
N LEU A 39 -37.74 21.20 -31.54
CA LEU A 39 -38.16 19.88 -31.03
C LEU A 39 -38.63 18.95 -32.16
N ARG A 40 -39.38 19.46 -33.15
CA ARG A 40 -39.80 18.72 -34.34
C ARG A 40 -38.60 18.33 -35.20
N ASP A 41 -37.64 19.23 -35.38
CA ASP A 41 -36.46 18.96 -36.20
C ASP A 41 -35.44 18.02 -35.50
N LEU A 42 -35.50 17.92 -34.17
CA LEU A 42 -34.79 16.91 -33.38
C LEU A 42 -35.51 15.56 -33.30
N SER A 43 -36.79 15.51 -33.70
CA SER A 43 -37.60 14.30 -33.63
C SER A 43 -37.13 13.23 -34.62
N ARG A 44 -37.60 11.99 -34.41
CA ARG A 44 -37.30 10.84 -35.27
C ARG A 44 -37.70 11.03 -36.75
N ASP A 45 -38.64 11.94 -37.01
CA ASP A 45 -39.19 12.19 -38.34
C ASP A 45 -38.22 13.03 -39.22
N SER A 46 -37.16 13.59 -38.61
CA SER A 46 -36.14 14.39 -39.30
C SER A 46 -34.88 13.59 -39.70
N PRO A 47 -34.23 13.92 -40.83
CA PRO A 47 -33.00 13.25 -41.26
C PRO A 47 -31.86 13.30 -40.22
N VAL A 48 -31.05 12.23 -40.14
CA VAL A 48 -29.92 12.13 -39.20
C VAL A 48 -28.94 13.29 -39.34
N THR A 49 -28.65 13.71 -40.56
CA THR A 49 -27.73 14.83 -40.86
C THR A 49 -28.25 16.17 -40.33
N THR A 50 -29.55 16.43 -40.48
CA THR A 50 -30.23 17.60 -39.92
C THR A 50 -30.16 17.58 -38.40
N ARG A 51 -30.47 16.44 -37.78
CA ARG A 51 -30.38 16.26 -36.32
C ARG A 51 -28.97 16.50 -35.78
N ILE A 52 -27.94 15.96 -36.44
CA ILE A 52 -26.53 16.16 -36.05
C ILE A 52 -26.14 17.63 -36.15
N LYS A 53 -26.52 18.32 -37.23
CA LYS A 53 -26.25 19.75 -37.41
C LYS A 53 -26.87 20.58 -36.30
N ILE A 54 -28.14 20.32 -35.99
CA ILE A 54 -28.85 21.01 -34.90
C ILE A 54 -28.19 20.74 -33.55
N LEU A 55 -27.82 19.49 -33.25
CA LEU A 55 -27.13 19.17 -31.99
C LEU A 55 -25.81 19.91 -31.88
N ARG A 56 -25.03 19.97 -32.95
CA ARG A 56 -23.78 20.74 -32.97
C ARG A 56 -24.01 22.22 -32.70
N ASP A 57 -24.98 22.82 -33.39
CA ASP A 57 -25.29 24.25 -33.27
C ASP A 57 -25.90 24.61 -31.89
N LEU A 58 -26.48 23.63 -31.20
CA LEU A 58 -27.02 23.79 -29.84
C LEU A 58 -26.00 23.56 -28.74
N SER A 59 -24.95 22.76 -28.96
CA SER A 59 -23.94 22.41 -27.94
C SER A 59 -23.38 23.63 -27.21
N ASP A 60 -22.99 24.66 -27.95
CA ASP A 60 -22.43 25.89 -27.36
C ASP A 60 -23.48 26.67 -26.56
N LYS A 61 -24.71 26.70 -27.05
CA LYS A 61 -25.83 27.39 -26.38
C LYS A 61 -26.19 26.70 -25.07
N VAL A 62 -26.34 25.38 -25.06
CA VAL A 62 -26.74 24.64 -23.85
C VAL A 62 -25.64 24.58 -22.79
N ALA A 63 -24.37 24.78 -23.18
CA ALA A 63 -23.25 24.88 -22.23
C ALA A 63 -23.24 26.21 -21.45
N VAL A 64 -23.70 27.30 -22.08
CA VAL A 64 -23.59 28.67 -21.52
C VAL A 64 -24.92 29.20 -20.99
N SER A 65 -26.05 28.88 -21.63
CA SER A 65 -27.40 29.35 -21.28
C SER A 65 -28.18 28.30 -20.49
N LYS A 66 -29.02 28.72 -19.54
CA LYS A 66 -29.84 27.78 -18.74
C LYS A 66 -31.13 27.44 -19.48
N LEU A 67 -31.51 26.17 -19.53
CA LEU A 67 -32.80 25.76 -20.07
C LEU A 67 -33.94 26.08 -19.09
N GLU A 68 -35.07 26.49 -19.64
CA GLU A 68 -36.29 26.77 -18.88
C GLU A 68 -36.85 25.47 -18.24
N ASN A 69 -37.27 25.56 -16.97
CA ASN A 69 -37.60 24.41 -16.11
C ASN A 69 -38.67 23.45 -16.66
N LYS A 70 -39.58 23.92 -17.51
CA LYS A 70 -40.71 23.12 -18.03
C LYS A 70 -40.31 22.12 -19.13
N ASN A 71 -39.12 22.28 -19.71
CA ASN A 71 -38.77 21.56 -20.95
C ASN A 71 -37.87 20.33 -20.75
N TYR A 72 -37.28 20.11 -19.57
CA TYR A 72 -36.33 19.00 -19.37
C TYR A 72 -36.95 17.61 -19.59
N GLY A 73 -38.14 17.35 -19.05
CA GLY A 73 -38.80 16.05 -19.17
C GLY A 73 -39.34 15.78 -20.58
N VAL A 74 -39.90 16.80 -21.23
CA VAL A 74 -40.39 16.71 -22.61
C VAL A 74 -39.21 16.51 -23.57
N TRP A 75 -38.15 17.29 -23.41
CA TRP A 75 -36.95 17.19 -24.23
C TRP A 75 -36.27 15.83 -24.08
N TRP A 76 -36.14 15.32 -22.85
CA TRP A 76 -35.58 13.99 -22.60
C TRP A 76 -36.40 12.87 -23.27
N LYS A 77 -37.73 12.94 -23.18
CA LYS A 77 -38.63 11.96 -23.82
C LYS A 77 -38.50 12.00 -25.34
N THR A 78 -38.49 13.18 -25.94
CA THR A 78 -38.34 13.36 -27.40
C THR A 78 -36.95 12.96 -27.90
N TYR A 79 -35.91 13.24 -27.12
CA TYR A 79 -34.51 12.99 -27.49
C TYR A 79 -34.08 11.52 -27.35
N LEU A 80 -34.67 10.77 -26.41
CA LEU A 80 -34.30 9.37 -26.12
C LEU A 80 -35.30 8.31 -26.56
N GLU A 81 -36.33 8.68 -27.33
CA GLU A 81 -37.07 7.66 -28.07
C GLU A 81 -36.07 6.86 -28.94
N LYS A 82 -35.89 5.58 -28.55
CA LYS A 82 -34.75 4.67 -28.73
C LYS A 82 -34.21 4.43 -30.15
N LYS A 83 -34.62 5.15 -31.19
CA LYS A 83 -34.28 4.88 -32.60
C LYS A 83 -33.40 5.93 -33.29
N ILE A 84 -32.98 7.00 -32.60
CA ILE A 84 -31.97 7.94 -33.11
C ILE A 84 -30.55 7.31 -33.21
N LEU A 85 -30.34 6.16 -32.55
CA LEU A 85 -29.07 5.69 -31.96
C LEU A 85 -28.34 4.58 -32.74
N GLN A 86 -28.64 4.32 -34.02
CA GLN A 86 -28.12 3.12 -34.73
C GLN A 86 -26.69 3.20 -35.28
N LYS A 87 -25.98 4.33 -35.16
CA LYS A 87 -24.62 4.50 -35.68
C LYS A 87 -23.78 5.29 -34.67
N PRO A 88 -22.43 5.16 -34.64
CA PRO A 88 -21.59 5.80 -33.63
C PRO A 88 -21.81 7.32 -33.67
N VAL A 89 -22.29 7.89 -32.55
CA VAL A 89 -22.61 9.32 -32.47
C VAL A 89 -21.77 9.96 -31.38
N THR A 90 -20.47 10.08 -31.62
CA THR A 90 -19.55 10.89 -30.80
C THR A 90 -20.15 12.28 -30.51
N TRP A 91 -20.85 12.86 -31.49
CA TRP A 91 -21.56 14.15 -31.36
C TRP A 91 -22.72 14.15 -30.37
N HIS A 92 -23.39 13.02 -30.17
CA HIS A 92 -24.49 12.89 -29.22
C HIS A 92 -23.95 12.92 -27.80
N LEU A 93 -22.89 12.16 -27.53
CA LEU A 93 -22.22 12.15 -26.22
C LEU A 93 -21.63 13.52 -25.90
N LEU A 94 -21.02 14.18 -26.89
CA LEU A 94 -20.49 15.54 -26.73
C LEU A 94 -21.60 16.55 -26.43
N PHE A 95 -22.71 16.50 -27.15
CA PHE A 95 -23.85 17.37 -26.88
C PHE A 95 -24.40 17.14 -25.46
N LEU A 96 -24.58 15.88 -25.06
CA LEU A 96 -25.03 15.55 -23.70
C LEU A 96 -24.05 16.07 -22.65
N GLN A 97 -22.75 16.02 -22.94
CA GLN A 97 -21.73 16.56 -22.05
C GLN A 97 -21.86 18.08 -21.92
N CYS A 98 -22.05 18.82 -23.01
CA CYS A 98 -22.31 20.26 -22.99
C CYS A 98 -23.58 20.60 -22.20
N LEU A 99 -24.64 19.82 -22.39
CA LEU A 99 -25.88 19.96 -21.66
C LEU A 99 -25.67 19.77 -20.15
N LEU A 100 -24.96 18.72 -19.73
CA LEU A 100 -24.67 18.49 -18.31
C LEU A 100 -23.84 19.62 -17.70
N LYS A 101 -22.82 20.13 -18.42
CA LYS A 101 -21.99 21.27 -17.97
C LYS A 101 -22.81 22.53 -17.75
N GLY A 102 -23.77 22.80 -18.64
CA GLY A 102 -24.60 24.00 -18.54
C GLY A 102 -25.70 23.87 -17.49
N GLN A 103 -26.27 22.69 -17.31
CA GLN A 103 -27.53 22.49 -16.58
C GLN A 103 -27.41 21.81 -15.20
N SER A 104 -26.20 21.45 -14.74
CA SER A 104 -25.91 20.73 -13.48
C SER A 104 -26.90 20.99 -12.33
N ASP A 105 -27.12 22.26 -11.99
CA ASP A 105 -27.88 22.69 -10.80
C ASP A 105 -29.39 22.40 -10.87
N LYS A 106 -29.94 22.21 -12.08
CA LYS A 106 -31.38 22.08 -12.34
C LYS A 106 -31.82 20.65 -12.68
N LEU A 107 -30.88 19.72 -12.91
CA LEU A 107 -31.20 18.38 -13.43
C LEU A 107 -31.98 17.50 -12.43
N LYS A 108 -31.67 17.59 -11.12
CA LYS A 108 -32.31 16.78 -10.06
C LYS A 108 -32.40 15.30 -10.48
N VAL A 109 -33.59 14.68 -10.40
CA VAL A 109 -33.88 13.27 -10.75
C VAL A 109 -33.48 12.92 -12.19
N MET A 110 -33.39 13.88 -13.12
CA MET A 110 -32.92 13.62 -14.48
C MET A 110 -31.50 13.05 -14.51
N ARG A 111 -30.67 13.34 -13.49
CA ARG A 111 -29.32 12.77 -13.35
C ARG A 111 -29.32 11.24 -13.42
N ALA A 112 -30.29 10.59 -12.78
CA ALA A 112 -30.47 9.14 -12.84
C ALA A 112 -30.74 8.64 -14.27
N GLN A 113 -31.45 9.43 -15.07
CA GLN A 113 -31.73 9.09 -16.46
C GLN A 113 -30.48 9.21 -17.33
N PHE A 114 -29.67 10.28 -17.15
CA PHE A 114 -28.37 10.39 -17.79
C PHE A 114 -27.45 9.24 -17.40
N PHE A 115 -27.43 8.87 -16.12
CA PHE A 115 -26.67 7.72 -15.66
C PHE A 115 -27.15 6.42 -16.32
N ARG A 116 -28.46 6.17 -16.39
CA ARG A 116 -29.00 4.99 -17.10
C ARG A 116 -28.66 4.99 -18.59
N PHE A 117 -28.67 6.14 -19.24
CA PHE A 117 -28.21 6.25 -20.62
C PHE A 117 -26.74 5.84 -20.75
N ILE A 118 -25.87 6.39 -19.88
CA ILE A 118 -24.45 6.01 -19.81
C ILE A 118 -24.32 4.51 -19.55
N LYS A 119 -25.01 3.96 -18.56
CA LYS A 119 -24.94 2.55 -18.14
C LYS A 119 -25.26 1.58 -19.28
N HIS A 120 -26.27 1.88 -20.11
CA HIS A 120 -26.72 1.00 -21.19
C HIS A 120 -26.10 1.33 -22.57
N HIS A 121 -25.21 2.32 -22.68
CA HIS A 121 -24.50 2.61 -23.93
C HIS A 121 -23.37 1.60 -24.16
N ASP A 122 -23.54 0.71 -25.14
CA ASP A 122 -22.68 -0.47 -25.35
C ASP A 122 -21.88 -0.40 -26.67
N HIS A 123 -21.32 0.77 -27.00
CA HIS A 123 -20.45 0.94 -28.17
C HIS A 123 -18.98 1.05 -27.73
N PRO A 124 -18.11 0.09 -28.10
CA PRO A 124 -16.71 0.07 -27.66
C PRO A 124 -15.89 1.30 -28.08
N GLU A 125 -16.18 1.88 -29.24
CA GLU A 125 -15.47 3.06 -29.78
C GLU A 125 -15.74 4.33 -28.96
N ASP A 126 -16.85 4.37 -28.22
CA ASP A 126 -17.33 5.54 -27.49
C ASP A 126 -16.94 5.52 -26.00
N VAL A 127 -16.21 4.51 -25.53
CA VAL A 127 -15.90 4.32 -24.09
C VAL A 127 -15.23 5.56 -23.49
N GLY A 128 -14.34 6.22 -24.24
CA GLY A 128 -13.68 7.45 -23.79
C GLY A 128 -14.67 8.60 -23.57
N GLN A 129 -15.53 8.88 -24.56
CA GLN A 129 -16.53 9.94 -24.48
C GLN A 129 -17.62 9.62 -23.45
N ARG A 130 -17.94 8.33 -23.27
CA ARG A 130 -18.84 7.83 -22.23
C ARG A 130 -18.26 8.09 -20.84
N LEU A 131 -16.94 7.92 -20.65
CA LEU A 131 -16.24 8.27 -19.41
C LEU A 131 -16.24 9.78 -19.18
N ASP A 132 -15.96 10.57 -20.20
CA ASP A 132 -16.01 12.05 -20.12
C ASP A 132 -17.41 12.56 -19.72
N LEU A 133 -18.45 11.91 -20.24
CA LEU A 133 -19.84 12.21 -19.91
C LEU A 133 -20.14 11.86 -18.46
N LEU A 134 -19.72 10.69 -17.98
CA LEU A 134 -19.88 10.28 -16.59
C LEU A 134 -19.10 11.18 -15.63
N ASN A 135 -17.87 11.55 -15.97
CA ASN A 135 -17.06 12.51 -15.22
C ASN A 135 -17.78 13.85 -15.10
N THR A 136 -18.42 14.30 -16.17
CA THR A 136 -19.21 15.54 -16.16
C THR A 136 -20.46 15.40 -15.28
N LEU A 137 -21.19 14.28 -15.40
CA LEU A 137 -22.38 14.02 -14.59
C LEU A 137 -22.04 13.98 -13.09
N THR A 138 -20.93 13.37 -12.74
CA THR A 138 -20.55 13.08 -11.35
C THR A 138 -19.62 14.13 -10.74
N SER A 139 -19.23 15.16 -11.49
CA SER A 139 -18.15 16.08 -11.09
C SER A 139 -16.87 15.33 -10.70
N ASN A 140 -16.45 14.40 -11.56
CA ASN A 140 -15.35 13.45 -11.37
C ASN A 140 -15.54 12.58 -10.11
N GLY A 141 -16.68 11.90 -10.01
CA GLY A 141 -16.95 10.94 -8.93
C GLY A 141 -17.38 11.54 -7.58
N LYS A 142 -17.51 12.87 -7.48
CA LYS A 142 -17.83 13.55 -6.21
C LYS A 142 -19.31 13.54 -5.86
N ASP A 143 -20.18 13.67 -6.87
CA ASP A 143 -21.63 13.74 -6.71
C ASP A 143 -22.29 12.62 -7.51
N ILE A 144 -22.85 11.63 -6.81
CA ILE A 144 -23.55 10.48 -7.39
C ILE A 144 -25.06 10.50 -7.09
N LEU A 145 -25.60 11.66 -6.69
CA LEU A 145 -26.98 11.79 -6.23
C LEU A 145 -27.98 11.28 -7.29
N TYR A 146 -28.98 10.52 -6.82
CA TYR A 146 -30.06 9.86 -7.57
C TYR A 146 -29.72 8.53 -8.28
N PHE A 147 -28.48 8.05 -8.18
CA PHE A 147 -28.05 6.75 -8.73
C PHE A 147 -26.96 6.11 -7.86
N GLU A 148 -27.03 6.37 -6.56
CA GLU A 148 -26.03 6.03 -5.54
C GLU A 148 -25.75 4.52 -5.49
N GLU A 149 -26.80 3.71 -5.52
CA GLU A 149 -26.72 2.24 -5.47
C GLU A 149 -26.23 1.63 -6.80
N GLU A 150 -26.45 2.30 -7.93
CA GLU A 150 -26.14 1.73 -9.25
C GLU A 150 -24.71 2.04 -9.71
N VAL A 151 -24.09 3.12 -9.23
CA VAL A 151 -22.79 3.59 -9.73
C VAL A 151 -21.64 2.67 -9.35
N GLY A 152 -21.62 2.16 -8.12
CA GLY A 152 -20.55 1.29 -7.61
C GLY A 152 -20.40 0.02 -8.45
N PRO A 153 -21.46 -0.81 -8.55
CA PRO A 153 -21.44 -2.02 -9.38
C PRO A 153 -21.17 -1.74 -10.85
N PHE A 154 -21.68 -0.61 -11.38
CA PHE A 154 -21.40 -0.22 -12.76
C PHE A 154 -19.90 0.03 -12.98
N LEU A 155 -19.28 0.87 -12.16
CA LEU A 155 -17.86 1.19 -12.26
C LEU A 155 -17.01 -0.09 -12.13
N LEU A 156 -17.33 -0.94 -11.16
CA LEU A 156 -16.62 -2.20 -10.93
C LEU A 156 -16.55 -3.07 -12.19
N ASN A 157 -17.68 -3.25 -12.86
CA ASN A 157 -17.77 -4.09 -14.07
C ASN A 157 -17.19 -3.41 -15.32
N TRP A 158 -16.95 -2.10 -15.29
CA TRP A 158 -16.56 -1.33 -16.48
C TRP A 158 -15.04 -1.28 -16.73
N LEU A 159 -14.24 -1.69 -15.74
CA LEU A 159 -12.77 -1.66 -15.84
C LEU A 159 -12.19 -2.34 -17.10
N PRO A 160 -12.66 -3.52 -17.56
CA PRO A 160 -12.11 -4.15 -18.76
C PRO A 160 -12.22 -3.28 -20.02
N ASP A 161 -13.33 -2.56 -20.18
CA ASP A 161 -13.56 -1.68 -21.33
C ASP A 161 -12.72 -0.41 -21.24
N ILE A 162 -12.60 0.15 -20.04
CA ILE A 162 -11.71 1.29 -19.75
C ILE A 162 -10.25 0.95 -20.07
N SER A 163 -9.82 -0.27 -19.72
CA SER A 163 -8.47 -0.76 -20.00
C SER A 163 -8.22 -0.84 -21.51
N LYS A 164 -9.15 -1.43 -22.28
CA LYS A 164 -9.07 -1.48 -23.76
C LYS A 164 -9.06 -0.11 -24.40
N ALA A 165 -9.79 0.86 -23.84
CA ALA A 165 -9.86 2.22 -24.33
C ALA A 165 -8.64 3.09 -23.95
N GLY A 166 -7.70 2.59 -23.13
CA GLY A 166 -6.53 3.35 -22.69
C GLY A 166 -6.84 4.50 -21.73
N LYS A 167 -7.98 4.44 -21.03
CA LYS A 167 -8.50 5.52 -20.16
C LYS A 167 -8.36 5.23 -18.66
N ILE A 168 -7.43 4.35 -18.30
CA ILE A 168 -7.23 3.87 -16.93
C ILE A 168 -6.96 5.02 -15.95
N GLU A 169 -6.10 5.98 -16.28
CA GLU A 169 -5.72 7.06 -15.35
C GLU A 169 -6.91 7.96 -14.97
N GLU A 170 -7.73 8.34 -15.97
CA GLU A 170 -8.95 9.14 -15.77
C GLU A 170 -9.98 8.36 -14.92
N TYR A 171 -10.13 7.07 -15.20
CA TYR A 171 -11.00 6.19 -14.44
C TYR A 171 -10.55 6.05 -12.98
N LEU A 172 -9.26 5.81 -12.73
CA LEU A 172 -8.73 5.70 -11.37
C LEU A 172 -8.92 7.00 -10.57
N SER A 173 -8.78 8.17 -11.22
CA SER A 173 -9.08 9.45 -10.58
C SER A 173 -10.54 9.55 -10.12
N MET A 174 -11.48 9.07 -10.95
CA MET A 174 -12.90 9.05 -10.60
C MET A 174 -13.17 8.06 -9.45
N ILE A 175 -12.57 6.87 -9.47
CA ILE A 175 -12.71 5.87 -8.41
C ILE A 175 -12.23 6.42 -7.06
N ASP A 176 -11.07 7.10 -7.04
CA ASP A 176 -10.55 7.73 -5.82
C ASP A 176 -11.58 8.71 -5.23
N ASN A 177 -12.18 9.56 -6.05
CA ASN A 177 -13.20 10.50 -5.61
C ASN A 177 -14.50 9.79 -5.19
N VAL A 178 -14.94 8.75 -5.90
CA VAL A 178 -16.13 7.98 -5.52
C VAL A 178 -15.95 7.38 -4.14
N VAL A 179 -14.80 6.73 -3.86
CA VAL A 179 -14.51 6.20 -2.52
C VAL A 179 -14.41 7.33 -1.50
N LYS A 180 -13.71 8.42 -1.81
CA LYS A 180 -13.47 9.54 -0.88
C LYS A 180 -14.74 10.27 -0.45
N PHE A 181 -15.65 10.54 -1.39
CA PHE A 181 -16.82 11.38 -1.15
C PHE A 181 -18.10 10.58 -0.90
N ASN A 182 -18.14 9.31 -1.33
CA ASN A 182 -19.37 8.53 -1.37
C ASN A 182 -19.24 7.13 -0.75
N ALA A 183 -18.23 6.88 0.10
CA ALA A 183 -18.01 5.58 0.77
C ALA A 183 -19.27 5.01 1.44
N ALA A 184 -20.13 5.85 2.01
CA ALA A 184 -21.35 5.41 2.69
C ALA A 184 -22.39 4.74 1.78
N TYR A 185 -22.28 4.92 0.45
CA TYR A 185 -23.16 4.32 -0.55
C TYR A 185 -22.53 3.13 -1.28
N LEU A 186 -21.30 2.76 -0.92
CA LEU A 186 -20.57 1.67 -1.57
C LEU A 186 -20.65 0.44 -0.69
N ASP A 187 -21.30 -0.60 -1.20
CA ASP A 187 -21.39 -1.88 -0.52
C ASP A 187 -20.02 -2.55 -0.39
N ASP A 188 -19.87 -3.41 0.63
CA ASP A 188 -18.63 -4.14 0.93
C ASP A 188 -18.14 -4.96 -0.28
N GLU A 189 -19.05 -5.51 -1.08
CA GLU A 189 -18.72 -6.25 -2.31
C GLU A 189 -18.07 -5.34 -3.37
N VAL A 190 -18.57 -4.11 -3.51
CA VAL A 190 -18.05 -3.12 -4.46
C VAL A 190 -16.66 -2.66 -4.02
N ILE A 191 -16.49 -2.30 -2.74
CA ILE A 191 -15.19 -1.91 -2.18
C ILE A 191 -14.19 -3.05 -2.32
N THR A 192 -14.59 -4.28 -1.99
CA THR A 192 -13.76 -5.47 -2.16
C THR A 192 -13.36 -5.66 -3.61
N GLY A 193 -14.30 -5.54 -4.55
CA GLY A 193 -14.02 -5.61 -5.98
C GLY A 193 -13.01 -4.55 -6.44
N PHE A 194 -13.19 -3.29 -6.04
CA PHE A 194 -12.23 -2.22 -6.33
C PHE A 194 -10.84 -2.53 -5.78
N ILE A 195 -10.73 -2.94 -4.52
CA ILE A 195 -9.45 -3.33 -3.91
C ILE A 195 -8.79 -4.44 -4.73
N GLN A 196 -9.54 -5.49 -5.09
CA GLN A 196 -8.99 -6.60 -5.87
C GLN A 196 -8.41 -6.13 -7.20
N HIS A 197 -9.14 -5.32 -7.96
CA HIS A 197 -8.66 -4.79 -9.23
C HIS A 197 -7.46 -3.87 -9.08
N ILE A 198 -7.50 -2.96 -8.09
CA ILE A 198 -6.42 -2.01 -7.82
C ILE A 198 -5.14 -2.76 -7.43
N CYS A 199 -5.25 -3.79 -6.58
CA CYS A 199 -4.10 -4.61 -6.18
C CYS A 199 -3.50 -5.38 -7.36
N VAL A 200 -4.33 -5.93 -8.25
CA VAL A 200 -3.85 -6.57 -9.48
C VAL A 200 -3.18 -5.56 -10.39
N LEU A 201 -3.77 -4.38 -10.56
CA LEU A 201 -3.21 -3.32 -11.41
C LEU A 201 -1.87 -2.81 -10.88
N CYS A 202 -1.73 -2.60 -9.56
CA CYS A 202 -0.46 -2.27 -8.90
C CYS A 202 0.68 -3.23 -9.24
N CYS A 203 0.38 -4.53 -9.36
CA CYS A 203 1.39 -5.57 -9.53
C CYS A 203 1.64 -5.96 -11.00
N SER A 204 0.75 -5.57 -11.92
CA SER A 204 0.81 -5.99 -13.33
C SER A 204 1.32 -4.92 -14.29
N THR A 205 1.41 -3.66 -13.86
CA THR A 205 1.88 -2.54 -14.69
C THR A 205 3.19 -1.95 -14.21
N SER A 206 4.01 -1.46 -15.15
CA SER A 206 5.22 -0.69 -14.87
C SER A 206 5.00 0.83 -15.01
N ASN A 207 3.78 1.28 -15.34
CA ASN A 207 3.47 2.70 -15.46
C ASN A 207 3.40 3.37 -14.07
N TYR A 208 4.37 4.24 -13.79
CA TYR A 208 4.47 5.02 -12.56
C TYR A 208 3.18 5.74 -12.18
N LYS A 209 2.53 6.43 -13.13
CA LYS A 209 1.30 7.18 -12.84
C LYS A 209 0.18 6.25 -12.41
N THR A 210 0.03 5.12 -13.09
CA THR A 210 -1.00 4.13 -12.77
C THR A 210 -0.78 3.54 -11.38
N VAL A 211 0.44 3.10 -11.05
CA VAL A 211 0.75 2.55 -9.72
C VAL A 211 0.52 3.59 -8.62
N MET A 212 0.92 4.85 -8.86
CA MET A 212 0.68 5.95 -7.91
C MET A 212 -0.80 6.23 -7.69
N SER A 213 -1.62 6.23 -8.76
CA SER A 213 -3.08 6.35 -8.64
C SER A 213 -3.67 5.18 -7.85
N CYS A 214 -3.20 3.95 -8.07
CA CYS A 214 -3.64 2.80 -7.30
C CYS A 214 -3.30 2.91 -5.80
N LEU A 215 -2.06 3.30 -5.47
CA LEU A 215 -1.64 3.54 -4.09
C LEU A 215 -2.46 4.68 -3.44
N GLN A 216 -2.78 5.73 -4.20
CA GLN A 216 -3.64 6.81 -3.72
C GLN A 216 -5.04 6.30 -3.37
N ILE A 217 -5.66 5.47 -4.21
CA ILE A 217 -6.97 4.88 -3.89
C ILE A 217 -6.86 3.96 -2.67
N MET A 218 -5.80 3.16 -2.55
CA MET A 218 -5.57 2.33 -1.36
C MET A 218 -5.48 3.18 -0.08
N ALA A 219 -4.83 4.34 -0.15
CA ALA A 219 -4.79 5.30 0.96
C ALA A 219 -6.19 5.85 1.30
N THR A 220 -6.98 6.18 0.28
CA THR A 220 -8.35 6.67 0.42
C THR A 220 -9.27 5.61 1.02
N VAL A 221 -9.16 4.34 0.61
CA VAL A 221 -9.89 3.20 1.19
C VAL A 221 -9.63 3.11 2.70
N VAL A 222 -8.37 3.17 3.12
CA VAL A 222 -7.99 3.13 4.55
C VAL A 222 -8.53 4.34 5.32
N ALA A 223 -8.64 5.50 4.69
CA ALA A 223 -9.06 6.74 5.34
C ALA A 223 -10.58 6.93 5.43
N TYR A 224 -11.34 6.43 4.46
CA TYR A 224 -12.76 6.79 4.28
C TYR A 224 -13.72 5.58 4.23
N SER A 225 -13.24 4.36 4.07
CA SER A 225 -14.08 3.17 3.95
C SER A 225 -13.78 2.12 5.01
N ASN A 226 -14.77 1.25 5.28
CA ASN A 226 -14.54 0.04 6.05
C ASN A 226 -14.15 -1.08 5.11
N MET A 227 -12.88 -1.49 5.18
CA MET A 227 -12.38 -2.58 4.34
C MET A 227 -12.81 -3.93 4.90
N SER A 228 -13.39 -4.78 4.05
CA SER A 228 -13.71 -6.17 4.41
C SER A 228 -12.44 -6.96 4.79
N PRO A 229 -12.47 -7.79 5.84
CA PRO A 229 -11.37 -8.70 6.19
C PRO A 229 -10.91 -9.60 5.04
N ASP A 230 -11.81 -9.98 4.12
CA ASP A 230 -11.50 -10.87 2.99
C ASP A 230 -10.59 -10.21 1.95
N SER A 231 -10.62 -8.89 1.87
CA SER A 231 -9.79 -8.11 0.95
C SER A 231 -8.38 -7.85 1.50
N LEU A 232 -8.19 -7.99 2.82
CA LEU A 232 -6.97 -7.64 3.53
C LEU A 232 -5.71 -8.37 3.01
N PRO A 233 -5.73 -9.70 2.71
CA PRO A 233 -4.55 -10.38 2.21
C PRO A 233 -4.06 -9.84 0.85
N LYS A 234 -5.00 -9.51 -0.06
CA LYS A 234 -4.68 -8.93 -1.38
C LYS A 234 -4.14 -7.50 -1.23
N PHE A 235 -4.77 -6.71 -0.35
CA PHE A 235 -4.34 -5.36 -0.03
C PHE A 235 -2.91 -5.32 0.52
N ILE A 236 -2.64 -6.13 1.55
CA ILE A 236 -1.31 -6.27 2.15
C ILE A 236 -0.32 -6.79 1.12
N GLY A 237 -0.69 -7.81 0.36
CA GLY A 237 0.20 -8.41 -0.63
C GLY A 237 0.63 -7.43 -1.73
N ALA A 238 -0.24 -6.53 -2.17
CA ALA A 238 0.13 -5.48 -3.12
C ALA A 238 1.13 -4.51 -2.49
N LEU A 239 0.88 -4.04 -1.25
CA LEU A 239 1.80 -3.15 -0.52
C LEU A 239 3.16 -3.80 -0.27
N CYS A 240 3.19 -5.09 0.08
CA CYS A 240 4.43 -5.85 0.29
C CYS A 240 5.28 -5.90 -0.97
N ARG A 241 4.68 -5.96 -2.17
CA ARG A 241 5.44 -5.92 -3.42
C ARG A 241 5.89 -4.50 -3.76
N THR A 242 5.00 -3.50 -3.63
CA THR A 242 5.32 -2.11 -3.99
C THR A 242 6.35 -1.47 -3.06
N VAL A 243 6.47 -1.91 -1.79
CA VAL A 243 7.47 -1.35 -0.87
C VAL A 243 8.91 -1.67 -1.27
N ASN A 244 9.13 -2.75 -2.03
CA ASN A 244 10.45 -3.10 -2.54
C ASN A 244 10.91 -2.21 -3.71
N VAL A 245 10.02 -1.39 -4.27
CA VAL A 245 10.32 -0.49 -5.37
C VAL A 245 10.59 0.91 -4.82
N GLU A 246 11.80 1.43 -5.06
CA GLU A 246 12.27 2.72 -4.52
C GLU A 246 11.33 3.89 -4.82
N ALA A 247 10.74 3.92 -6.02
CA ALA A 247 9.80 4.97 -6.42
C ALA A 247 8.51 5.01 -5.56
N TYR A 248 8.11 3.89 -4.98
CA TYR A 248 6.83 3.74 -4.27
C TYR A 248 6.99 3.49 -2.77
N CYS A 249 8.19 3.15 -2.29
CA CYS A 249 8.42 2.64 -0.95
C CYS A 249 7.86 3.55 0.16
N MET A 250 8.08 4.87 0.05
CA MET A 250 7.60 5.84 1.03
C MET A 250 6.07 5.95 1.06
N HIS A 251 5.42 5.88 -0.10
CA HIS A 251 3.95 5.89 -0.20
C HIS A 251 3.37 4.59 0.34
N SER A 252 3.93 3.45 -0.07
CA SER A 252 3.56 2.11 0.37
C SER A 252 3.69 1.97 1.89
N TRP A 253 4.78 2.49 2.48
CA TRP A 253 5.00 2.53 3.92
C TRP A 253 3.95 3.38 4.64
N LYS A 254 3.67 4.58 4.15
CA LYS A 254 2.67 5.47 4.77
C LYS A 254 1.28 4.81 4.80
N ILE A 255 0.88 4.13 3.72
CA ILE A 255 -0.41 3.43 3.66
C ILE A 255 -0.46 2.27 4.65
N MET A 256 0.57 1.41 4.67
CA MET A 256 0.65 0.31 5.62
C MET A 256 0.64 0.80 7.08
N LYS A 257 1.41 1.86 7.36
CA LYS A 257 1.46 2.48 8.69
C LYS A 257 0.07 2.96 9.14
N ASN A 258 -0.68 3.61 8.23
CA ASN A 258 -2.04 4.04 8.52
C ASN A 258 -2.97 2.85 8.77
N LEU A 259 -2.91 1.80 7.93
CA LEU A 259 -3.69 0.57 8.10
C LEU A 259 -3.42 -0.09 9.45
N LEU A 260 -2.14 -0.23 9.83
CA LEU A 260 -1.71 -0.79 11.11
C LEU A 260 -2.15 0.06 12.31
N GLY A 261 -2.39 1.36 12.11
CA GLY A 261 -2.94 2.27 13.12
C GLY A 261 -4.46 2.21 13.27
N THR A 262 -5.17 1.50 12.39
CA THR A 262 -6.63 1.34 12.48
C THR A 262 -7.04 0.15 13.37
N HIS A 263 -8.36 -0.06 13.52
CA HIS A 263 -8.92 -1.24 14.17
C HIS A 263 -8.49 -2.58 13.52
N MET A 264 -8.05 -2.56 12.25
CA MET A 264 -7.57 -3.74 11.53
C MET A 264 -6.09 -4.07 11.80
N GLY A 265 -5.37 -3.27 12.60
CA GLY A 265 -3.91 -3.39 12.71
C GLY A 265 -3.40 -4.77 13.16
N HIS A 266 -4.03 -5.37 14.17
CA HIS A 266 -3.68 -6.72 14.62
C HIS A 266 -4.03 -7.79 13.58
N SER A 267 -5.16 -7.63 12.86
CA SER A 267 -5.53 -8.53 11.76
C SER A 267 -4.53 -8.43 10.60
N ALA A 268 -4.06 -7.22 10.29
CA ALA A 268 -3.05 -6.99 9.27
C ALA A 268 -1.69 -7.61 9.66
N LEU A 269 -1.26 -7.43 10.92
CA LEU A 269 -0.06 -8.08 11.45
C LEU A 269 -0.17 -9.62 11.37
N TYR A 270 -1.29 -10.18 11.81
CA TYR A 270 -1.55 -11.61 11.74
C TYR A 270 -1.56 -12.13 10.30
N THR A 271 -2.14 -11.37 9.36
CA THR A 271 -2.16 -11.71 7.94
C THR A 271 -0.74 -11.73 7.35
N MET A 272 0.13 -10.76 7.70
CA MET A 272 1.54 -10.80 7.30
C MET A 272 2.26 -12.03 7.87
N CYS A 273 2.04 -12.37 9.14
CA CYS A 273 2.58 -13.62 9.70
C CYS A 273 2.10 -14.86 8.94
N ARG A 274 0.81 -14.93 8.57
CA ARG A 274 0.28 -16.03 7.76
C ARG A 274 0.92 -16.11 6.37
N ILE A 275 1.12 -14.97 5.71
CA ILE A 275 1.83 -14.90 4.42
C ILE A 275 3.23 -15.52 4.53
N LEU A 276 3.97 -15.22 5.61
CA LEU A 276 5.31 -15.76 5.84
C LEU A 276 5.34 -17.28 6.12
N GLN A 277 4.23 -17.84 6.60
CA GLN A 277 4.12 -19.26 6.94
C GLN A 277 3.57 -20.12 5.79
N GLU A 278 2.92 -19.51 4.80
CA GLU A 278 2.23 -20.20 3.72
C GLU A 278 3.21 -20.81 2.69
N PRO A 279 3.29 -22.16 2.56
CA PRO A 279 4.23 -22.79 1.64
C PRO A 279 4.02 -22.42 0.17
N ALA A 280 2.77 -22.17 -0.24
CA ALA A 280 2.44 -21.80 -1.61
C ALA A 280 3.01 -20.44 -2.03
N LEU A 281 3.37 -19.58 -1.07
CA LEU A 281 3.89 -18.23 -1.31
C LEU A 281 5.43 -18.15 -1.25
N ARG A 282 6.12 -19.26 -1.00
CA ARG A 282 7.59 -19.28 -0.82
C ARG A 282 8.39 -18.77 -2.02
N SER A 283 7.85 -18.89 -3.23
CA SER A 283 8.49 -18.41 -4.45
C SER A 283 8.40 -16.89 -4.62
N ASP A 284 7.48 -16.24 -3.93
CA ASP A 284 7.25 -14.79 -4.04
C ASP A 284 8.16 -14.02 -3.08
N THR A 285 9.39 -13.77 -3.56
CA THR A 285 10.45 -13.12 -2.78
C THR A 285 10.04 -11.71 -2.34
N ASP A 286 9.43 -10.92 -3.23
CA ASP A 286 9.04 -9.54 -2.95
C ASP A 286 7.93 -9.48 -1.90
N LEU A 287 6.94 -10.37 -2.00
CA LEU A 287 5.88 -10.50 -1.00
C LEU A 287 6.44 -10.81 0.39
N LEU A 288 7.30 -11.84 0.49
CA LEU A 288 7.89 -12.26 1.77
C LEU A 288 8.78 -11.16 2.35
N ARG A 289 9.65 -10.58 1.52
CA ARG A 289 10.54 -9.48 1.94
C ARG A 289 9.73 -8.30 2.45
N GLY A 290 8.70 -7.88 1.72
CA GLY A 290 7.83 -6.76 2.12
C GLY A 290 7.07 -7.04 3.42
N ALA A 291 6.59 -8.27 3.61
CA ALA A 291 5.92 -8.67 4.86
C ALA A 291 6.88 -8.62 6.05
N VAL A 292 8.11 -9.15 5.92
CA VAL A 292 9.15 -9.03 6.95
C VAL A 292 9.44 -7.56 7.24
N PHE A 293 9.67 -6.75 6.21
CA PHE A 293 9.92 -5.31 6.31
C PHE A 293 8.85 -4.61 7.15
N TYR A 294 7.57 -4.78 6.80
CA TYR A 294 6.49 -4.09 7.50
C TYR A 294 6.34 -4.52 8.95
N ILE A 295 6.55 -5.80 9.25
CA ILE A 295 6.48 -6.32 10.61
C ILE A 295 7.57 -5.69 11.49
N HIS A 296 8.84 -5.77 11.09
CA HIS A 296 9.92 -5.25 11.95
C HIS A 296 9.91 -3.73 12.00
N MET A 297 9.55 -3.07 10.89
CA MET A 297 9.47 -1.61 10.84
C MET A 297 8.37 -1.06 11.75
N SER A 298 7.26 -1.77 11.90
CA SER A 298 6.13 -1.34 12.75
C SER A 298 6.33 -1.65 14.24
N LEU A 299 7.04 -2.74 14.57
CA LEU A 299 7.20 -3.21 15.94
C LEU A 299 8.52 -2.79 16.61
N TRP A 300 9.64 -2.79 15.88
CA TRP A 300 10.98 -2.79 16.51
C TRP A 300 11.85 -1.57 16.18
N THR A 301 11.39 -0.67 15.30
CA THR A 301 12.12 0.57 14.98
C THR A 301 12.01 1.62 16.08
N SER A 302 12.83 2.68 16.02
CA SER A 302 12.84 3.77 17.01
C SER A 302 11.47 4.43 17.27
N MET A 303 10.56 4.41 16.29
CA MET A 303 9.21 5.01 16.37
C MET A 303 8.14 3.96 16.06
N PRO A 304 7.88 2.99 16.97
CA PRO A 304 6.90 1.93 16.74
C PRO A 304 5.49 2.51 16.75
N LEU A 305 4.54 1.74 16.22
CA LEU A 305 3.13 2.10 16.34
C LEU A 305 2.65 1.87 17.77
N SER A 306 2.29 2.95 18.46
CA SER A 306 1.86 2.92 19.87
C SER A 306 0.69 1.99 20.15
N ASN A 307 -0.17 1.75 19.15
CA ASN A 307 -1.40 0.98 19.31
C ASN A 307 -1.26 -0.49 18.88
N LEU A 308 -0.06 -0.90 18.44
CA LEU A 308 0.22 -2.25 17.97
C LEU A 308 1.18 -2.94 18.94
N HIS A 309 0.66 -3.84 19.77
CA HIS A 309 1.46 -4.58 20.74
C HIS A 309 1.47 -6.05 20.36
N CYS A 310 2.66 -6.56 20.05
CA CYS A 310 2.88 -7.97 19.76
C CYS A 310 4.22 -8.42 20.35
N PRO A 311 4.24 -9.45 21.21
CA PRO A 311 5.49 -9.95 21.75
C PRO A 311 6.34 -10.59 20.64
N PRO A 312 7.68 -10.44 20.68
CA PRO A 312 8.56 -11.01 19.65
C PRO A 312 8.37 -12.52 19.45
N SER A 313 8.05 -13.26 20.51
CA SER A 313 7.81 -14.71 20.46
C SER A 313 6.64 -15.13 19.55
N SER A 314 5.67 -14.24 19.28
CA SER A 314 4.57 -14.50 18.36
C SER A 314 4.95 -14.28 16.89
N VAL A 315 5.98 -13.47 16.64
CA VAL A 315 6.39 -13.06 15.29
C VAL A 315 7.59 -13.84 14.79
N LEU A 316 8.58 -14.08 15.64
CA LEU A 316 9.83 -14.76 15.28
C LEU A 316 9.63 -16.13 14.62
N PRO A 317 8.67 -16.99 15.01
CA PRO A 317 8.40 -18.23 14.30
C PRO A 317 8.03 -18.02 12.83
N SER A 318 7.32 -16.93 12.51
CA SER A 318 6.99 -16.55 11.13
C SER A 318 8.24 -16.16 10.34
N PHE A 319 9.18 -15.45 10.96
CA PHE A 319 10.47 -15.12 10.33
C PHE A 319 11.30 -16.38 10.08
N LEU A 320 11.29 -17.33 11.02
CA LEU A 320 11.93 -18.64 10.85
C LEU A 320 11.32 -19.46 9.71
N GLN A 321 10.02 -19.36 9.44
CA GLN A 321 9.43 -19.98 8.26
C GLN A 321 9.78 -19.24 6.98
N ALA A 322 9.84 -17.90 7.02
CA ALA A 322 10.15 -17.07 5.86
C ALA A 322 11.54 -17.37 5.28
N ILE A 323 12.58 -17.50 6.12
CA ILE A 323 13.95 -17.75 5.66
C ILE A 323 14.13 -19.08 4.92
N LYS A 324 13.22 -20.06 5.11
CA LYS A 324 13.24 -21.36 4.43
C LYS A 324 12.93 -21.28 2.94
N CYS A 325 12.57 -20.10 2.41
CA CYS A 325 12.53 -19.87 0.97
C CYS A 325 13.93 -19.83 0.32
N ASN A 326 15.00 -19.77 1.14
CA ASN A 326 16.40 -19.70 0.71
C ASN A 326 16.70 -18.53 -0.23
N GLN A 327 15.96 -17.42 -0.07
CA GLN A 327 16.18 -16.18 -0.81
C GLN A 327 16.96 -15.19 0.05
N ALA A 328 18.15 -14.79 -0.42
CA ALA A 328 19.03 -13.88 0.31
C ALA A 328 18.41 -12.51 0.60
N ALA A 329 17.56 -12.00 -0.29
CA ALA A 329 16.85 -10.74 -0.09
C ALA A 329 15.89 -10.77 1.11
N VAL A 330 15.22 -11.92 1.34
CA VAL A 330 14.35 -12.14 2.50
C VAL A 330 15.20 -12.27 3.77
N ALA A 331 16.27 -13.05 3.72
CA ALA A 331 17.16 -13.24 4.86
C ALA A 331 17.85 -11.94 5.30
N TYR A 332 18.28 -11.11 4.35
CA TYR A 332 18.80 -9.77 4.62
C TYR A 332 17.80 -8.93 5.43
N GLU A 333 16.54 -8.90 4.99
CA GLU A 333 15.49 -8.15 5.67
C GLU A 333 15.18 -8.72 7.06
N VAL A 334 15.21 -10.05 7.21
CA VAL A 334 15.04 -10.73 8.51
C VAL A 334 16.15 -10.34 9.47
N ILE A 335 17.42 -10.34 9.04
CA ILE A 335 18.55 -9.94 9.90
C ILE A 335 18.44 -8.48 10.31
N LEU A 336 18.03 -7.57 9.42
CA LEU A 336 17.76 -6.17 9.80
C LEU A 336 16.67 -6.08 10.88
N GLY A 337 15.61 -6.88 10.75
CA GLY A 337 14.58 -7.00 11.77
C GLY A 337 15.13 -7.49 13.10
N LEU A 338 15.93 -8.56 13.10
CA LEU A 338 16.57 -9.09 14.32
C LEU A 338 17.49 -8.06 14.97
N ARG A 339 18.27 -7.31 14.18
CA ARG A 339 19.12 -6.24 14.68
C ARG A 339 18.30 -5.16 15.40
N HIS A 340 17.21 -4.69 14.80
CA HIS A 340 16.32 -3.72 15.45
C HIS A 340 15.74 -4.27 16.76
N LEU A 341 15.31 -5.54 16.75
CA LEU A 341 14.79 -6.21 17.93
C LEU A 341 15.82 -6.29 19.06
N VAL A 342 17.05 -6.75 18.78
CA VAL A 342 18.11 -6.90 19.80
C VAL A 342 18.56 -5.55 20.32
N ASN A 343 18.78 -4.57 19.44
CA ASN A 343 19.25 -3.25 19.84
C ASN A 343 18.25 -2.51 20.73
N ARG A 344 16.95 -2.78 20.56
CA ARG A 344 15.89 -2.11 21.31
C ARG A 344 15.43 -2.88 22.53
N TYR A 345 15.12 -4.16 22.36
CA TYR A 345 14.49 -5.00 23.37
C TYR A 345 15.44 -6.06 23.94
N GLY A 346 16.75 -5.96 23.67
CA GLY A 346 17.79 -6.87 24.17
C GLY A 346 17.66 -7.22 25.65
N LEU A 347 17.44 -6.21 26.50
CA LEU A 347 17.34 -6.38 27.95
C LEU A 347 16.02 -7.03 28.40
N GLU A 348 14.95 -6.86 27.63
CA GLU A 348 13.59 -7.29 27.97
C GLU A 348 13.23 -8.66 27.34
N LEU A 349 14.01 -9.10 26.35
CA LEU A 349 13.83 -10.35 25.64
C LEU A 349 13.95 -11.55 26.59
N GLN A 350 12.95 -12.43 26.52
CA GLN A 350 12.86 -13.66 27.30
C GLN A 350 13.49 -14.83 26.55
N ASP A 351 13.88 -15.88 27.28
CA ASP A 351 14.56 -17.08 26.75
C ASP A 351 13.89 -17.70 25.50
N PRO A 352 12.55 -17.86 25.41
CA PRO A 352 11.93 -18.44 24.21
C PRO A 352 12.15 -17.59 22.95
N ALA A 353 12.14 -16.26 23.08
CA ALA A 353 12.40 -15.37 21.96
C ALA A 353 13.87 -15.42 21.55
N TRP A 354 14.80 -15.49 22.50
CA TRP A 354 16.22 -15.71 22.24
C TRP A 354 16.49 -17.01 21.49
N SER A 355 15.86 -18.11 21.90
CA SER A 355 16.02 -19.41 21.27
C SER A 355 15.63 -19.39 19.79
N VAL A 356 14.45 -18.82 19.45
CA VAL A 356 14.01 -18.72 18.05
C VAL A 356 14.90 -17.74 17.26
N LEU A 357 15.32 -16.63 17.87
CA LEU A 357 16.23 -15.66 17.25
C LEU A 357 17.55 -16.31 16.85
N LEU A 358 18.18 -17.07 17.76
CA LEU A 358 19.44 -17.76 17.49
C LEU A 358 19.27 -18.88 16.45
N GLN A 359 18.13 -19.58 16.44
CA GLN A 359 17.81 -20.55 15.38
C GLN A 359 17.72 -19.89 14.00
N ILE A 360 17.13 -18.70 13.91
CA ILE A 360 17.09 -17.94 12.65
C ILE A 360 18.51 -17.58 12.19
N ILE A 361 19.36 -17.09 13.10
CA ILE A 361 20.75 -16.74 12.76
C ILE A 361 21.52 -17.98 12.33
N SER A 362 21.44 -19.08 13.08
CA SER A 362 22.08 -20.37 12.72
C SER A 362 21.65 -20.84 11.34
N TYR A 363 20.35 -20.82 11.03
CA TYR A 363 19.84 -21.21 9.72
C TYR A 363 20.44 -20.34 8.61
N ILE A 364 20.50 -19.03 8.80
CA ILE A 364 21.09 -18.10 7.83
C ILE A 364 22.58 -18.38 7.63
N VAL A 365 23.33 -18.64 8.70
CA VAL A 365 24.77 -18.97 8.61
C VAL A 365 25.01 -20.27 7.85
N ARG A 366 24.14 -21.27 8.02
CA ARG A 366 24.33 -22.62 7.43
C ARG A 366 23.86 -22.72 5.99
N GLU A 367 22.67 -22.19 5.70
CA GLU A 367 21.95 -22.49 4.46
C GLU A 367 22.10 -21.38 3.41
N ILE A 368 22.50 -20.17 3.82
CA ILE A 368 22.72 -19.06 2.89
C ILE A 368 24.22 -18.93 2.66
N ASP A 369 24.62 -18.98 1.39
CA ASP A 369 26.03 -18.84 1.01
C ASP A 369 26.49 -17.39 1.21
N ILE A 370 26.81 -17.04 2.46
CA ILE A 370 27.31 -15.73 2.86
C ILE A 370 28.68 -15.44 2.21
N ALA A 371 29.45 -16.46 1.84
CA ALA A 371 30.73 -16.34 1.15
C ALA A 371 30.59 -16.06 -0.36
N SER A 372 29.38 -16.18 -0.90
CA SER A 372 29.07 -15.85 -2.28
C SER A 372 29.41 -14.41 -2.60
N ASN A 373 29.97 -14.19 -3.79
CA ASN A 373 30.26 -12.85 -4.28
C ASN A 373 29.01 -12.05 -4.72
N GLN A 374 27.83 -12.67 -4.71
CA GLN A 374 26.56 -12.03 -5.05
C GLN A 374 26.21 -10.92 -4.04
N ILE A 375 25.76 -9.78 -4.57
CA ILE A 375 25.47 -8.57 -3.79
C ILE A 375 24.50 -8.84 -2.63
N PRO A 376 23.37 -9.54 -2.81
CA PRO A 376 22.42 -9.76 -1.71
C PRO A 376 23.05 -10.50 -0.52
N ASN A 377 23.92 -11.48 -0.78
CA ASN A 377 24.55 -12.30 0.24
C ASN A 377 25.60 -11.49 1.04
N LYS A 378 26.38 -10.67 0.33
CA LYS A 378 27.36 -9.77 0.96
C LYS A 378 26.73 -8.76 1.91
N LEU A 379 25.52 -8.29 1.59
CA LEU A 379 24.79 -7.34 2.43
C LEU A 379 24.36 -7.94 3.78
N ILE A 380 24.25 -9.27 3.88
CA ILE A 380 23.85 -9.96 5.12
C ILE A 380 24.98 -9.95 6.16
N VAL A 381 26.23 -10.06 5.71
CA VAL A 381 27.43 -10.25 6.56
C VAL A 381 27.51 -9.22 7.68
N ALA A 382 27.50 -7.93 7.33
CA ALA A 382 27.72 -6.86 8.30
C ALA A 382 26.59 -6.78 9.34
N PRO A 383 25.29 -6.70 8.97
CA PRO A 383 24.19 -6.73 9.93
C PRO A 383 24.17 -7.99 10.81
N LEU A 384 24.54 -9.15 10.27
CA LEU A 384 24.59 -10.40 11.03
C LEU A 384 25.64 -10.32 12.14
N HIS A 385 26.88 -9.93 11.79
CA HIS A 385 27.95 -9.82 12.77
C HIS A 385 27.75 -8.67 13.75
N GLU A 386 27.16 -7.55 13.33
CA GLU A 386 26.76 -6.47 14.23
C GLU A 386 25.72 -6.95 15.26
N THR A 387 24.74 -7.75 14.82
CA THR A 387 23.74 -8.34 15.72
C THR A 387 24.41 -9.28 16.73
N LEU A 388 25.31 -10.16 16.28
CA LEU A 388 26.07 -11.03 17.17
C LEU A 388 26.94 -10.25 18.16
N ASN A 389 27.59 -9.17 17.72
CA ASN A 389 28.36 -8.29 18.60
C ASN A 389 27.48 -7.68 19.70
N THR A 390 26.27 -7.22 19.36
CA THR A 390 25.34 -6.70 20.38
C THR A 390 24.95 -7.81 21.37
N ILE A 391 24.66 -9.02 20.90
CA ILE A 391 24.30 -10.14 21.79
C ILE A 391 25.48 -10.51 22.72
N GLU A 392 26.70 -10.58 22.20
CA GLU A 392 27.88 -10.82 23.03
C GLU A 392 28.10 -9.69 24.05
N SER A 393 27.86 -8.43 23.69
CA SER A 393 27.95 -7.33 24.64
C SER A 393 26.93 -7.44 25.79
N LEU A 394 25.71 -7.93 25.49
CA LEU A 394 24.70 -8.21 26.52
C LEU A 394 25.15 -9.35 27.45
N LEU A 395 25.81 -10.36 26.90
CA LEU A 395 26.38 -11.46 27.68
C LEU A 395 27.49 -10.96 28.62
N GLU A 396 28.37 -10.07 28.14
CA GLU A 396 29.46 -9.48 28.95
C GLU A 396 28.96 -8.69 30.15
N VAL A 397 27.87 -7.93 29.96
CA VAL A 397 27.26 -7.12 31.02
C VAL A 397 26.35 -7.98 31.92
N GLY A 398 26.21 -9.28 31.66
CA GLY A 398 25.37 -10.20 32.44
C GLY A 398 23.87 -9.94 32.29
N SER A 399 23.47 -9.25 31.23
CA SER A 399 22.07 -8.89 30.93
C SER A 399 21.45 -9.74 29.81
N TYR A 400 22.13 -10.81 29.41
CA TYR A 400 21.65 -11.76 28.42
C TYR A 400 20.82 -12.86 29.08
N ASN A 401 19.55 -12.97 28.67
CA ASN A 401 18.56 -13.90 29.25
C ASN A 401 18.29 -15.13 28.36
N GLY A 402 19.16 -15.44 27.41
CA GLY A 402 19.01 -16.60 26.51
C GLY A 402 20.00 -17.72 26.80
N SER A 403 19.92 -18.79 26.01
CA SER A 403 20.83 -19.92 26.11
C SER A 403 22.25 -19.56 25.66
N VAL A 404 23.18 -19.47 26.62
CA VAL A 404 24.61 -19.26 26.36
C VAL A 404 25.20 -20.35 25.46
N LYS A 405 24.72 -21.59 25.62
CA LYS A 405 25.13 -22.71 24.77
C LYS A 405 24.76 -22.45 23.30
N GLN A 406 23.49 -22.14 23.03
CA GLN A 406 23.03 -21.89 21.66
C GLN A 406 23.76 -20.71 21.02
N LEU A 407 24.06 -19.65 21.79
CA LEU A 407 24.82 -18.52 21.28
C LEU A 407 26.23 -18.95 20.84
N PHE A 408 26.92 -19.73 21.68
CA PHE A 408 28.24 -20.23 21.34
C PHE A 408 28.22 -21.26 20.20
N ASP A 409 27.17 -22.07 20.07
CA ASP A 409 26.96 -22.95 18.92
C ASP A 409 26.88 -22.12 17.61
N VAL A 410 26.15 -20.99 17.61
CA VAL A 410 26.08 -20.06 16.46
C VAL A 410 27.43 -19.40 16.17
N ILE A 411 28.15 -18.93 17.20
CA ILE A 411 29.49 -18.34 17.04
C ILE A 411 30.46 -19.37 16.45
N GLU A 412 30.33 -20.63 16.86
CA GLU A 412 31.13 -21.73 16.36
C GLU A 412 30.86 -22.04 14.88
N GLU A 413 29.62 -21.91 14.41
CA GLU A 413 29.25 -22.10 13.00
C GLU A 413 29.88 -21.03 12.08
N CYS A 414 30.08 -19.82 12.58
CA CYS A 414 30.65 -18.70 11.81
C CYS A 414 32.08 -18.31 12.26
N SER A 415 32.83 -19.23 12.88
CA SER A 415 34.06 -18.91 13.62
C SER A 415 35.17 -18.27 12.79
N THR A 416 35.18 -18.50 11.47
CA THR A 416 36.17 -17.97 10.51
C THR A 416 36.11 -16.44 10.42
N ASP A 417 34.90 -15.89 10.39
CA ASP A 417 34.64 -14.47 10.11
C ASP A 417 34.40 -13.64 11.39
N ARG A 418 34.31 -14.31 12.54
CA ARG A 418 34.16 -13.67 13.86
C ARG A 418 35.47 -13.03 14.33
N PRO A 419 35.40 -11.92 15.11
CA PRO A 419 36.58 -11.27 15.69
C PRO A 419 37.27 -12.18 16.71
N GLU A 420 38.58 -12.03 16.87
CA GLU A 420 39.40 -12.88 17.75
C GLU A 420 38.85 -12.95 19.18
N ASN A 421 38.43 -11.81 19.75
CA ASN A 421 37.92 -11.76 21.12
C ASN A 421 36.65 -12.61 21.32
N SER A 422 35.79 -12.71 20.30
CA SER A 422 34.60 -13.59 20.32
C SER A 422 35.02 -15.05 20.40
N ILE A 423 36.02 -15.45 19.59
CA ILE A 423 36.53 -16.84 19.59
C ILE A 423 37.29 -17.18 20.87
N LEU A 424 38.05 -16.24 21.44
CA LEU A 424 38.73 -16.45 22.72
C LEU A 424 37.72 -16.77 23.85
N ARG A 425 36.54 -16.12 23.84
CA ARG A 425 35.47 -16.40 24.79
C ARG A 425 34.79 -17.74 24.54
N LEU A 426 34.55 -18.09 23.28
CA LEU A 426 34.06 -19.42 22.91
C LEU A 426 35.00 -20.52 23.42
N ILE A 427 36.31 -20.36 23.23
CA ILE A 427 37.32 -21.31 23.70
C ILE A 427 37.33 -21.39 25.23
N LEU A 428 37.22 -20.26 25.93
CA LEU A 428 37.08 -20.24 27.39
C LEU A 428 35.83 -20.99 27.85
N TYR A 429 34.69 -20.79 27.18
CA TYR A 429 33.45 -21.49 27.47
C TYR A 429 33.59 -23.01 27.25
N LEU A 430 34.10 -23.43 26.08
CA LEU A 430 34.33 -24.84 25.76
C LEU A 430 35.29 -25.51 26.76
N SER A 431 36.28 -24.76 27.25
CA SER A 431 37.23 -25.27 28.26
C SER A 431 36.54 -25.73 29.55
N HIS A 432 35.42 -25.14 29.95
CA HIS A 432 34.69 -25.58 31.14
C HIS A 432 34.17 -27.02 31.04
N SER A 433 33.90 -27.51 29.82
CA SER A 433 33.50 -28.91 29.57
C SER A 433 34.68 -29.89 29.44
N ILE A 434 35.92 -29.39 29.46
CA ILE A 434 37.15 -30.18 29.34
C ILE A 434 37.74 -30.33 30.74
N VAL A 435 37.10 -31.19 31.52
CA VAL A 435 37.52 -31.60 32.86
C VAL A 435 37.47 -33.13 32.91
N PRO A 436 38.44 -33.84 33.53
CA PRO A 436 38.44 -35.31 33.55
C PRO A 436 37.16 -35.98 34.08
N THR A 437 36.37 -35.24 34.86
CA THR A 437 35.10 -35.67 35.44
C THR A 437 33.91 -35.56 34.49
N GLU A 438 34.03 -34.80 33.39
CA GLU A 438 32.96 -34.57 32.43
C GLU A 438 32.91 -35.66 31.35
N HIS A 439 31.71 -35.96 30.87
CA HIS A 439 31.53 -36.95 29.82
C HIS A 439 32.19 -36.51 28.50
N LEU A 440 32.91 -37.42 27.83
CA LEU A 440 33.62 -37.18 26.56
C LEU A 440 34.70 -36.08 26.61
N TRP A 441 35.23 -35.72 27.78
CA TRP A 441 36.22 -34.65 27.92
C TRP A 441 37.44 -34.79 26.98
N LEU A 442 37.95 -36.01 26.77
CA LEU A 442 39.04 -36.31 25.82
C LEU A 442 38.65 -36.01 24.37
N THR A 443 37.42 -36.33 23.98
CA THR A 443 36.91 -36.06 22.62
C THR A 443 36.70 -34.56 22.43
N ASN A 444 36.16 -33.87 23.43
CA ASN A 444 35.99 -32.42 23.42
C ASN A 444 37.34 -31.70 23.34
N LEU A 445 38.35 -32.18 24.07
CA LEU A 445 39.71 -31.67 24.00
C LEU A 445 40.33 -31.88 22.61
N TYR A 446 40.18 -33.08 22.05
CA TYR A 446 40.66 -33.38 20.70
C TYR A 446 40.02 -32.45 19.65
N ASN A 447 38.70 -32.26 19.70
CA ASN A 447 37.98 -31.38 18.78
C ASN A 447 38.42 -29.92 18.90
N LEU A 448 38.61 -29.44 20.13
CA LEU A 448 39.09 -28.08 20.40
C LEU A 448 40.50 -27.87 19.81
N LEU A 449 41.41 -28.83 19.97
CA LEU A 449 42.76 -28.77 19.40
C LEU A 449 42.74 -28.86 17.87
N GLN A 450 41.94 -29.76 17.31
CA GLN A 450 41.86 -29.93 15.87
C GLN A 450 41.36 -28.64 15.21
N LYS A 451 40.30 -28.02 15.76
CA LYS A 451 39.68 -26.82 15.18
C LYS A 451 40.47 -25.54 15.47
N TYR A 452 40.77 -25.25 16.74
CA TYR A 452 41.32 -23.95 17.16
C TYR A 452 42.85 -23.90 17.32
N PHE A 453 43.54 -25.06 17.26
CA PHE A 453 45.01 -25.09 17.26
C PHE A 453 45.59 -25.51 15.90
N LYS A 454 45.09 -26.58 15.27
CA LYS A 454 45.66 -27.04 13.99
C LYS A 454 45.17 -26.24 12.78
N LEU A 455 43.87 -26.06 12.63
CA LEU A 455 43.26 -25.42 11.44
C LEU A 455 43.22 -23.89 11.51
N GLU A 456 43.23 -23.33 12.72
CA GLU A 456 43.18 -21.88 12.93
C GLU A 456 44.49 -21.18 12.54
N LEU A 457 44.36 -20.04 11.84
CA LEU A 457 45.49 -19.25 11.35
C LEU A 457 45.90 -18.14 12.35
N ARG A 458 44.94 -17.63 13.13
CA ARG A 458 45.16 -16.51 14.05
C ARG A 458 45.95 -16.93 15.29
N THR A 459 47.15 -16.38 15.45
CA THR A 459 48.13 -16.79 16.49
C THR A 459 47.60 -16.68 17.91
N ASN A 460 46.88 -15.60 18.24
CA ASN A 460 46.34 -15.38 19.58
C ASN A 460 45.37 -16.48 20.03
N ILE A 461 44.58 -17.00 19.09
CA ILE A 461 43.62 -18.08 19.33
C ILE A 461 44.38 -19.38 19.65
N ARG A 462 45.42 -19.69 18.87
CA ARG A 462 46.27 -20.88 19.08
C ARG A 462 47.00 -20.81 20.43
N LEU A 463 47.54 -19.64 20.79
CA LEU A 463 48.17 -19.40 22.09
C LEU A 463 47.19 -19.60 23.24
N LYS A 464 45.94 -19.16 23.09
CA LYS A 464 44.92 -19.34 24.13
C LYS A 464 44.59 -20.80 24.38
N VAL A 465 44.51 -21.61 23.33
CA VAL A 465 44.31 -23.06 23.45
C VAL A 465 45.47 -23.72 24.21
N LEU A 466 46.71 -23.35 23.89
CA LEU A 466 47.89 -23.84 24.60
C LEU A 466 47.91 -23.42 26.08
N ASP A 467 47.53 -22.18 26.39
CA ASP A 467 47.42 -21.68 27.76
C ASP A 467 46.40 -22.48 28.59
N ILE A 468 45.27 -22.85 27.99
CA ILE A 468 44.23 -23.67 28.63
C ILE A 468 44.75 -25.09 28.90
N LEU A 469 45.48 -25.67 27.94
CA LEU A 469 46.13 -26.96 28.14
C LEU A 469 47.13 -26.90 29.30
N ALA A 470 48.08 -25.97 29.25
CA ALA A 470 49.17 -25.85 30.23
C ALA A 470 48.70 -25.51 31.65
N LYS A 471 47.54 -24.86 31.80
CA LYS A 471 46.96 -24.53 33.11
C LYS A 471 46.14 -25.65 33.72
N ARG A 472 45.65 -26.61 32.93
CA ARG A 472 44.72 -27.66 33.39
C ARG A 472 45.33 -29.05 33.41
N TYR A 473 46.45 -29.26 32.73
CA TYR A 473 47.19 -30.51 32.61
C TYR A 473 48.69 -30.20 32.56
#